data_AF-A0A838G7K1-F1
#
_entry.id   AF-A0A838G7K1-F1
#
_cell.length_a   1.000
_cell.length_b   1.000
_cell.length_c   1.000
_cell.angle_alpha   90.00
_cell.angle_beta   90.00
_cell.angle_gamma   90.00
#
_symmetry.space_group_name_H-M   'P 1'
#
loop_
_entity.id
_entity.type
_entity.pdbx_description
1 polymer ?
#
loop_
_entity_poly.entity_id
_entity_poly.type
_entity_poly.pdbx_seq_one_letter_code
_entity_poly.pdbx_strand_id
1 'polypeptide(L)'
;MTRRARIERETKESKVLVEVDLDGTGRADVSTGVGFYDHMLDSFSRHSLVDLTVQTVGDTHIDAHHTVEDTAIALGDALREALGDKRGIGRFGDALVPLDEALVQCAVDVSGRPYCVHIGEPEAQAFVTIHGTGGAPYIGSL
;
A
#
# COMPACT_ATOMS: atom_id res chain seq x y z
N MET A 1 7.95 8.90 22.02
CA MET A 1 7.51 9.51 20.75
C MET A 1 6.62 8.49 20.07
N THR A 2 5.46 8.87 19.56
CA THR A 2 4.53 7.95 18.86
C THR A 2 4.91 7.88 17.38
N ARG A 3 5.07 6.67 16.82
CA ARG A 3 5.40 6.46 15.40
C ARG A 3 4.15 6.50 14.54
N ARG A 4 3.57 7.69 14.43
CA ARG A 4 2.32 7.96 13.70
C ARG A 4 2.50 9.06 12.68
N ALA A 5 1.74 9.01 11.60
CA ALA A 5 1.68 10.07 10.61
C ALA A 5 0.30 10.15 9.97
N ARG A 6 -0.02 11.34 9.45
CA ARG A 6 -1.25 11.63 8.73
C ARG A 6 -0.93 12.48 7.51
N ILE A 7 -1.21 11.94 6.34
CA ILE A 7 -0.94 12.57 5.05
C ILE A 7 -2.27 12.84 4.35
N GLU A 8 -2.46 14.07 3.92
CA GLU A 8 -3.50 14.45 2.96
C GLU A 8 -2.82 14.88 1.65
N ARG A 9 -3.30 14.34 0.54
CA ARG A 9 -2.80 14.64 -0.81
C ARG A 9 -3.99 14.88 -1.72
N GLU A 10 -3.95 15.99 -2.46
CA GLU A 10 -5.01 16.35 -3.41
C GLU A 10 -4.40 16.76 -4.75
N THR A 11 -4.86 16.15 -5.82
CA THR A 11 -4.51 16.45 -7.21
C THR A 11 -5.78 16.70 -8.03
N LYS A 12 -5.66 16.75 -9.36
CA LYS A 12 -6.86 16.85 -10.22
C LYS A 12 -7.55 15.49 -10.36
N GLU A 13 -6.80 14.42 -10.18
CA GLU A 13 -7.18 13.03 -10.38
C GLU A 13 -7.73 12.39 -9.10
N SER A 14 -7.20 12.76 -7.92
CA SER A 14 -7.63 12.16 -6.65
C SER A 14 -7.52 13.06 -5.42
N LYS A 15 -8.25 12.67 -4.37
CA LYS A 15 -8.10 13.16 -3.00
C LYS A 15 -7.86 11.99 -2.06
N VAL A 16 -6.74 11.98 -1.38
CA VAL A 16 -6.24 10.87 -0.56
C VAL A 16 -5.98 11.35 0.86
N LEU A 17 -6.48 10.59 1.83
CA LEU A 17 -6.10 10.66 3.25
C LEU A 17 -5.50 9.30 3.65
N VAL A 18 -4.31 9.33 4.26
CA VAL A 18 -3.70 8.16 4.90
C VAL A 18 -3.29 8.50 6.33
N GLU A 19 -3.64 7.63 7.27
CA GLU A 19 -3.15 7.65 8.65
C GLU A 19 -2.49 6.32 8.98
N VAL A 20 -1.32 6.36 9.61
CA VAL A 20 -0.59 5.16 10.02
C VAL A 20 -0.18 5.24 11.49
N ASP A 21 -0.25 4.11 12.19
CA ASP A 21 0.44 3.86 13.46
C ASP A 21 1.31 2.61 13.34
N LEU A 22 2.64 2.81 13.35
CA LEU A 22 3.60 1.71 13.19
C LEU A 22 3.69 0.81 14.44
N ASP A 23 3.13 1.24 15.56
CA ASP A 23 3.08 0.51 16.83
C ASP A 23 1.64 0.04 17.14
N GLY A 24 0.85 -0.24 16.09
CA GLY A 24 -0.55 -0.61 16.17
C GLY A 24 -0.82 -2.09 16.50
N THR A 25 -2.02 -2.52 16.12
CA THR A 25 -2.55 -3.88 16.31
C THR A 25 -2.99 -4.56 15.02
N GLY A 26 -2.85 -3.88 13.88
CA GLY A 26 -3.30 -4.34 12.57
C GLY A 26 -4.79 -4.06 12.30
N ARG A 27 -5.32 -2.94 12.82
CA ARG A 27 -6.66 -2.45 12.49
C ARG A 27 -6.61 -1.65 11.20
N ALA A 28 -7.54 -1.93 10.28
CA ALA A 28 -7.67 -1.18 9.04
C ALA A 28 -9.06 -0.51 8.92
N ASP A 29 -9.08 0.71 8.40
CA ASP A 29 -10.27 1.40 7.88
C ASP A 29 -9.93 1.93 6.48
N VAL A 30 -10.24 1.14 5.46
CA VAL A 30 -9.77 1.36 4.08
C VAL A 30 -10.96 1.48 3.14
N SER A 31 -10.98 2.56 2.37
CA SER A 31 -11.92 2.81 1.29
C SER A 31 -11.24 3.62 0.18
N THR A 32 -10.85 2.94 -0.90
CA THR A 32 -10.26 3.58 -2.09
C THR A 32 -11.22 3.66 -3.28
N GLY A 33 -12.35 2.95 -3.20
CA GLY A 33 -13.24 2.71 -4.35
C GLY A 33 -12.81 1.50 -5.21
N VAL A 34 -11.64 0.91 -4.93
CA VAL A 34 -11.08 -0.25 -5.64
C VAL A 34 -11.04 -1.44 -4.68
N GLY A 35 -12.12 -2.21 -4.61
CA GLY A 35 -12.33 -3.22 -3.56
C GLY A 35 -11.21 -4.27 -3.39
N PHE A 36 -10.54 -4.70 -4.46
CA PHE A 36 -9.40 -5.60 -4.33
C PHE A 36 -8.17 -4.91 -3.73
N TYR A 37 -7.93 -3.64 -4.06
CA TYR A 37 -6.86 -2.86 -3.45
C TYR A 37 -7.16 -2.58 -1.97
N ASP A 38 -8.43 -2.35 -1.62
CA ASP A 38 -8.87 -2.26 -0.22
C ASP A 38 -8.53 -3.55 0.54
N HIS A 39 -8.78 -4.72 -0.05
CA HIS A 39 -8.42 -6.01 0.52
C HIS A 39 -6.90 -6.20 0.70
N MET A 40 -6.09 -5.73 -0.25
CA MET A 40 -4.62 -5.78 -0.14
C MET A 40 -4.09 -4.88 0.99
N LEU A 41 -4.65 -3.68 1.15
CA LEU A 41 -4.27 -2.75 2.21
C LEU A 41 -4.72 -3.24 3.60
N ASP A 42 -5.90 -3.85 3.70
CA ASP A 42 -6.36 -4.55 4.92
C ASP A 42 -5.41 -5.69 5.31
N SER A 43 -5.01 -6.50 4.33
CA SER A 43 -4.02 -7.58 4.53
C SER A 43 -2.67 -7.03 4.98
N PHE A 44 -2.19 -5.94 4.36
CA PHE A 44 -0.96 -5.26 4.78
C PHE A 44 -1.04 -4.81 6.25
N SER A 45 -2.11 -4.14 6.66
CA SER A 45 -2.32 -3.72 8.05
C SER A 45 -2.32 -4.93 9.01
N ARG A 46 -3.11 -5.95 8.69
CA ARG A 46 -3.29 -7.14 9.54
C ARG A 46 -1.99 -7.88 9.83
N HIS A 47 -1.11 -8.00 8.84
CA HIS A 47 0.11 -8.79 8.92
C HIS A 47 1.35 -7.98 9.35
N SER A 48 1.36 -6.67 9.11
CA SER A 48 2.42 -5.78 9.61
C SER A 48 2.19 -5.29 11.04
N LEU A 49 0.97 -5.46 11.57
CA LEU A 49 0.48 -4.87 12.82
C LEU A 49 0.41 -3.34 12.81
N VAL A 50 0.52 -2.71 11.63
CA VAL A 50 0.31 -1.27 11.46
C VAL A 50 -1.19 -0.99 11.51
N ASP A 51 -1.64 -0.08 12.38
CA ASP A 51 -3.02 0.43 12.26
C ASP A 51 -3.05 1.43 11.08
N LEU A 52 -4.03 1.29 10.20
CA LEU A 52 -4.08 1.96 8.90
C LEU A 52 -5.47 2.54 8.62
N THR A 53 -5.55 3.84 8.36
CA THR A 53 -6.72 4.48 7.76
C THR A 53 -6.35 4.91 6.34
N VAL A 54 -7.16 4.55 5.33
CA VAL A 54 -7.01 5.04 3.95
C VAL A 54 -8.37 5.44 3.42
N GLN A 55 -8.52 6.70 3.04
CA GLN A 55 -9.74 7.22 2.43
C GLN A 55 -9.36 7.92 1.13
N THR A 56 -9.75 7.35 -0.01
CA THR A 56 -9.44 7.91 -1.33
C THR A 56 -10.70 8.10 -2.16
N VAL A 57 -10.81 9.28 -2.77
CA VAL A 57 -11.79 9.58 -3.82
C VAL A 57 -10.99 9.93 -5.07
N GLY A 58 -10.99 9.02 -6.04
CA GLY A 58 -10.29 9.19 -7.32
C GLY A 58 -11.20 9.10 -8.53
N ASP A 59 -10.64 9.37 -9.70
CA ASP A 59 -11.27 9.36 -11.02
C ASP A 59 -11.50 7.95 -11.59
N THR A 60 -11.98 7.01 -10.77
CA THR A 60 -12.24 5.58 -11.11
C THR A 60 -13.16 5.35 -12.32
N HIS A 61 -13.87 6.36 -12.80
CA HIS A 61 -14.63 6.31 -14.05
C HIS A 61 -13.75 6.29 -15.31
N ILE A 62 -12.48 6.69 -15.20
CA ILE A 62 -11.45 6.56 -16.23
C ILE A 62 -10.87 5.15 -16.15
N ASP A 63 -10.13 4.87 -15.06
CA ASP A 63 -9.64 3.57 -14.61
C ASP A 63 -9.18 3.68 -13.14
N ALA A 64 -8.62 2.62 -12.56
CA ALA A 64 -8.15 2.66 -11.17
C ALA A 64 -6.72 3.22 -11.00
N HIS A 65 -6.00 3.55 -12.09
CA HIS A 65 -4.56 3.79 -12.09
C HIS A 65 -4.19 4.93 -11.13
N HIS A 66 -4.73 6.13 -11.36
CA HIS A 66 -4.39 7.30 -10.54
C HIS A 66 -4.81 7.11 -9.09
N THR A 67 -5.94 6.44 -8.86
CA THR A 67 -6.43 6.15 -7.51
C THR A 67 -5.42 5.29 -6.76
N VAL A 68 -4.95 4.20 -7.37
CA VAL A 68 -3.98 3.29 -6.74
C VAL A 68 -2.61 3.94 -6.56
N GLU A 69 -2.10 4.60 -7.60
CA GLU A 69 -0.80 5.31 -7.58
C GLU A 69 -0.77 6.37 -6.47
N ASP A 70 -1.79 7.24 -6.43
CA ASP A 70 -1.83 8.37 -5.50
C ASP A 70 -1.99 7.90 -4.05
N THR A 71 -2.77 6.83 -3.81
CA THR A 71 -2.85 6.17 -2.51
C THR A 71 -1.50 5.59 -2.09
N ALA A 72 -0.78 4.91 -2.99
CA ALA A 72 0.51 4.31 -2.69
C ALA A 72 1.58 5.37 -2.37
N ILE A 73 1.58 6.50 -3.09
CA ILE A 73 2.44 7.65 -2.80
C ILE A 73 2.17 8.20 -1.40
N ALA A 74 0.89 8.46 -1.07
CA ALA A 74 0.51 8.99 0.24
C ALA A 74 0.85 8.01 1.39
N LEU A 75 0.67 6.70 1.17
CA LEU A 75 1.07 5.66 2.12
C LEU A 75 2.58 5.65 2.34
N GLY A 76 3.37 5.71 1.25
CA GLY A 76 4.83 5.80 1.35
C GLY A 76 5.31 7.03 2.11
N ASP A 77 4.66 8.18 1.90
CA ASP A 77 4.92 9.41 2.64
C ASP A 77 4.58 9.27 4.13
N ALA A 78 3.44 8.66 4.45
CA ALA A 78 3.00 8.42 5.83
C ALA A 78 3.97 7.49 6.56
N LEU A 79 4.37 6.38 5.93
CA LEU A 79 5.38 5.47 6.47
C LEU A 79 6.72 6.19 6.72
N ARG A 80 7.16 7.03 5.78
CA ARG A 80 8.41 7.80 5.92
C ARG A 80 8.35 8.74 7.11
N GLU A 81 7.25 9.48 7.29
CA GLU A 81 7.08 10.41 8.40
C GLU A 81 6.99 9.68 9.74
N ALA A 82 6.20 8.60 9.82
CA ALA A 82 6.02 7.82 11.04
C ALA A 82 7.31 7.11 11.50
N LEU A 83 8.22 6.77 10.56
CA LEU A 83 9.55 6.21 10.87
C LEU A 83 10.51 7.23 11.52
N GLY A 84 10.24 8.53 11.40
CA GLY A 84 11.02 9.59 12.04
C GLY A 84 12.53 9.52 11.71
N ASP A 85 13.37 9.58 12.75
CA ASP A 85 14.83 9.55 12.62
C ASP A 85 15.42 8.17 12.34
N LYS A 86 14.59 7.11 12.34
CA LYS A 86 14.93 5.72 12.04
C LYS A 86 15.98 5.13 13.00
N ARG A 87 16.17 5.69 14.19
CA ARG A 87 17.12 5.16 15.17
C ARG A 87 16.50 4.06 16.02
N GLY A 88 17.30 3.03 16.32
CA GLY A 88 16.90 1.94 17.23
C GLY A 88 15.91 0.92 16.65
N ILE A 89 15.67 0.94 15.33
CA ILE A 89 14.85 -0.05 14.63
C ILE A 89 15.70 -1.20 14.09
N GLY A 90 15.06 -2.32 13.72
CA GLY A 90 15.74 -3.47 13.08
C GLY A 90 16.41 -3.13 11.74
N ARG A 91 15.94 -2.06 11.06
CA ARG A 91 16.39 -1.52 9.77
C ARG A 91 16.21 -2.47 8.57
N PHE A 92 16.71 -3.69 8.70
CA PHE A 92 16.54 -4.76 7.73
C PHE A 92 15.46 -5.72 8.20
N GLY A 93 14.66 -6.22 7.27
CA GLY A 93 13.70 -7.28 7.52
C GLY A 93 13.34 -7.99 6.23
N ASP A 94 13.03 -9.27 6.33
CA ASP A 94 12.49 -10.06 5.24
C ASP A 94 11.36 -10.97 5.72
N ALA A 95 10.49 -11.35 4.80
CA ALA A 95 9.44 -12.31 5.04
C ALA A 95 9.20 -13.16 3.79
N LEU A 96 8.98 -14.46 4.02
CA LEU A 96 8.55 -15.43 3.02
C LEU A 96 7.10 -15.82 3.33
N VAL A 97 6.19 -15.58 2.39
CA VAL A 97 4.75 -15.74 2.60
C VAL A 97 4.15 -16.64 1.52
N PRO A 98 3.62 -17.82 1.88
CA PRO A 98 2.88 -18.68 0.96
C PRO A 98 1.38 -18.32 0.95
N LEU A 99 0.75 -18.49 -0.21
CA LEU A 99 -0.70 -18.52 -0.36
C LEU A 99 -1.04 -19.58 -1.42
N ASP A 100 -1.61 -20.70 -0.97
CA ASP A 100 -1.81 -21.91 -1.78
C ASP A 100 -0.53 -22.34 -2.51
N GLU A 101 -0.51 -22.39 -3.85
CA GLU A 101 0.66 -22.75 -4.64
C GLU A 101 1.67 -21.59 -4.83
N ALA A 102 1.27 -20.36 -4.52
CA ALA A 102 2.11 -19.17 -4.69
C ALA A 102 3.04 -18.97 -3.49
N LEU A 103 4.25 -18.48 -3.75
CA LEU A 103 5.25 -18.16 -2.74
C LEU A 103 5.93 -16.83 -3.08
N VAL A 104 5.88 -15.87 -2.15
CA VAL A 104 6.48 -14.54 -2.32
C VAL A 104 7.51 -14.29 -1.21
N GLN A 105 8.64 -13.69 -1.57
CA GLN A 105 9.60 -13.13 -0.61
C GLN A 105 9.71 -11.62 -0.80
N CYS A 106 9.68 -10.88 0.31
CA CYS A 106 9.98 -9.45 0.33
C CYS A 106 11.12 -9.18 1.32
N ALA A 107 12.06 -8.32 0.93
CA ALA A 107 13.15 -7.85 1.78
C ALA A 107 13.25 -6.33 1.73
N VAL A 108 13.39 -5.69 2.90
CA VAL A 108 13.37 -4.23 3.06
C VAL A 108 14.62 -3.76 3.81
N ASP A 109 15.27 -2.71 3.31
CA ASP A 109 16.25 -1.89 4.04
C ASP A 109 15.68 -0.47 4.22
N VAL A 110 15.42 -0.07 5.47
CA VAL A 110 15.04 1.30 5.83
C VAL A 110 16.27 2.22 5.75
N SER A 111 16.70 2.47 4.51
CA SER A 111 18.04 2.96 4.20
C SER A 111 18.15 4.47 4.00
N GLY A 112 17.01 5.13 3.77
CA GLY A 112 16.93 6.53 3.33
C GLY A 112 17.19 6.75 1.83
N ARG A 113 17.42 5.69 1.05
CA ARG A 113 17.57 5.75 -0.43
C ARG A 113 16.42 4.97 -1.07
N PRO A 114 15.59 5.59 -1.93
CA PRO A 114 14.48 4.91 -2.57
C PRO A 114 15.00 3.96 -3.67
N TYR A 115 14.57 2.70 -3.63
CA TYR A 115 14.87 1.69 -4.63
C TYR A 115 13.86 0.54 -4.53
N CYS A 116 13.48 -0.06 -5.66
CA CYS A 116 12.59 -1.21 -5.71
C CYS A 116 13.07 -2.18 -6.79
N VAL A 117 13.03 -3.48 -6.50
CA VAL A 117 13.25 -4.56 -7.46
C VAL A 117 12.07 -5.52 -7.32
N HIS A 118 11.35 -5.72 -8.42
CA HIS A 118 10.22 -6.65 -8.49
C HIS A 118 10.51 -7.67 -9.62
N ILE A 119 10.55 -8.95 -9.28
CA ILE A 119 10.89 -10.05 -10.18
C ILE A 119 10.12 -11.33 -9.79
N GLY A 120 10.03 -12.28 -10.72
CA GLY A 120 9.47 -13.61 -10.46
C GLY A 120 7.95 -13.70 -10.68
N GLU A 121 7.29 -12.57 -10.94
CA GLU A 121 5.89 -12.56 -11.33
C GLU A 121 5.68 -13.25 -12.70
N PRO A 122 4.66 -14.12 -12.85
CA PRO A 122 4.35 -14.74 -14.13
C PRO A 122 3.95 -13.72 -15.20
N GLU A 123 4.42 -13.89 -16.44
CA GLU A 123 4.09 -13.01 -17.58
C GLU A 123 2.58 -12.80 -17.79
N ALA A 124 1.77 -13.80 -17.43
CA ALA A 124 0.31 -13.73 -17.53
C ALA A 124 -0.32 -12.65 -16.64
N GLN A 125 0.35 -12.21 -15.56
CA GLN A 125 -0.19 -11.17 -14.67
C GLN A 125 -0.30 -9.80 -15.33
N ALA A 126 0.50 -9.54 -16.38
CA ALA A 126 0.38 -8.31 -17.18
C ALA A 126 -1.01 -8.14 -17.84
N PHE A 127 -1.82 -9.20 -17.88
CA PHE A 127 -3.16 -9.21 -18.48
C PHE A 127 -4.29 -9.41 -17.46
N VAL A 128 -3.97 -9.60 -16.18
CA VAL A 128 -5.00 -9.75 -15.15
C VAL A 128 -5.65 -8.40 -14.88
N THR A 129 -6.97 -8.42 -14.68
CA THR A 129 -7.73 -7.21 -14.36
C THR A 129 -8.15 -7.24 -12.91
N ILE A 130 -7.68 -6.25 -12.15
CA ILE A 130 -8.18 -5.99 -10.81
C ILE A 130 -9.51 -5.25 -10.96
N HIS A 131 -10.60 -5.90 -10.52
CA HIS A 131 -11.94 -5.31 -10.60
C HIS A 131 -12.24 -4.54 -9.32
N GLY A 132 -12.42 -3.22 -9.45
CA GLY A 132 -13.00 -2.39 -8.38
C GLY A 132 -14.53 -2.50 -8.32
N THR A 133 -15.11 -2.16 -7.17
CA THR A 133 -16.54 -1.86 -7.04
C THR A 133 -16.94 -0.77 -8.03
N GLY A 134 -17.95 -1.00 -8.85
CA GLY A 134 -18.41 -0.03 -9.86
C GLY A 134 -17.77 -0.19 -11.25
N GLY A 135 -16.91 -1.20 -11.46
CA GLY A 135 -16.45 -1.57 -12.80
C GLY A 135 -15.26 -0.77 -13.34
N ALA A 136 -14.48 -0.12 -12.47
CA ALA A 136 -13.20 0.48 -12.81
C ALA A 136 -12.14 -0.63 -13.01
N PRO A 137 -11.72 -0.94 -14.25
CA PRO A 137 -10.72 -1.96 -14.47
C PRO A 137 -9.32 -1.37 -14.26
N TYR A 138 -8.41 -2.17 -13.74
CA TYR A 138 -6.98 -1.92 -13.82
C TYR A 138 -6.32 -3.14 -14.41
N ILE A 139 -5.69 -2.99 -15.58
CA ILE A 139 -5.00 -4.08 -16.27
C ILE A 139 -3.54 -4.10 -15.83
N GLY A 140 -3.10 -5.28 -15.42
CA GLY A 140 -1.76 -5.52 -14.90
C GLY A 140 -1.78 -5.84 -13.41
N SER A 141 -0.71 -6.47 -12.99
CA SER A 141 -0.26 -6.46 -11.61
C SER A 141 0.38 -5.11 -11.28
N LEU A 142 0.25 -4.70 -10.03
CA LEU A 142 0.85 -3.48 -9.48
C LEU A 142 2.39 -3.52 -9.57
#